data_AF-A0A7G3AI51-F1
#
_entry.id   AF-A0A7G3AI51-F1
#
_cell.length_a   1.000
_cell.length_b   1.000
_cell.length_c   1.000
_cell.angle_alpha   90.00
_cell.angle_beta   90.00
_cell.angle_gamma   90.00
#
_symmetry.space_group_name_H-M   'P 1'
#
loop_
_entity.id
_entity.type
_entity.pdbx_description
1 polymer ?
#
loop_
_entity_poly.entity_id
_entity_poly.type
_entity_poly.pdbx_seq_one_letter_code
_entity_poly.pdbx_strand_id
1 'polypeptide(L)'
;MGFSIIPFCIISSIICACFASAALNGATDTALAHDIHTTTTTQSHPILRYFYDPHMTLEERLSIERETWHWYPWKRMQLRTGVNGSLEEETCEAPSSIDDFPEDLFTQTQRLQGGILLHFLATIYFFTFLAIVVDDYFLPSVECICVQLKISKDVAAATFMATATTMPEFFTNCLATFLTKSDMGLGTIIGSMLFNTLGVAALASLAAKKAVQLDWWPLVRDSLLYCINIGLLTIIVWDGEISWAESMVLFIFYFLYFAILFLDKRIARIVKFIIEEKLHCCAKRASHDLEQESSEKASEAASVEEYSVTQSSSGVSKEVDKISMGNHEELKESGKRLWKIPRDASAIQTIWWFYSWPINFILSICVPNPRTHARFYPITFLMCIILIGANSYMIYFMISIIGHTFSIPESVMGLTFVAAGGCLPEAISCIITIRSGEGGMGVSNALGANSLAILLSLGLPWFIRNTVERHLGLAASINIHSYGIEITIVSLLLAVGVLFVVIALGHYELKRNVGFCLFAIYLVFITFAILVEMDVFFPSGNTC
;
A
#
# COMPACT_ATOMS: atom_id res chain seq x y z
N MET A 1 0.40 -39.43 -5.47
CA MET A 1 -0.28 -39.72 -6.76
C MET A 1 -1.66 -39.07 -6.71
N GLY A 2 -1.97 -38.23 -7.71
CA GLY A 2 -3.32 -37.79 -8.05
C GLY A 2 -3.95 -36.68 -7.19
N PHE A 3 -3.50 -35.42 -7.36
CA PHE A 3 -4.37 -34.27 -7.09
C PHE A 3 -4.50 -33.45 -8.38
N SER A 4 -5.76 -33.22 -8.76
CA SER A 4 -6.26 -32.76 -10.05
C SER A 4 -5.69 -31.43 -10.57
N ILE A 5 -5.23 -31.44 -11.82
CA ILE A 5 -4.74 -30.29 -12.62
C ILE A 5 -5.90 -29.48 -13.25
N ILE A 6 -7.11 -29.59 -12.70
CA ILE A 6 -8.33 -29.08 -13.34
C ILE A 6 -8.43 -27.54 -13.39
N PRO A 7 -7.89 -26.72 -12.45
CA PRO A 7 -7.97 -25.26 -12.60
C PRO A 7 -6.94 -24.68 -13.59
N PHE A 8 -5.85 -25.40 -13.90
CA PHE A 8 -4.74 -24.88 -14.73
C PHE A 8 -5.11 -24.79 -16.22
N CYS A 9 -5.87 -25.76 -16.73
CA CYS A 9 -6.30 -25.77 -18.13
C CYS A 9 -7.38 -24.73 -18.47
N ILE A 10 -8.23 -24.38 -17.50
CA ILE A 10 -9.28 -23.37 -17.70
C ILE A 10 -8.66 -21.96 -17.72
N ILE A 11 -7.75 -21.67 -16.80
CA ILE A 11 -7.02 -20.39 -16.75
C ILE A 11 -6.13 -20.22 -17.99
N SER A 12 -5.40 -21.26 -18.41
CA SER A 12 -4.59 -21.20 -19.63
C SER A 12 -5.43 -21.03 -20.91
N SER A 13 -6.64 -21.58 -20.96
CA SER A 13 -7.52 -21.45 -22.14
C SER A 13 -8.16 -20.06 -22.24
N ILE A 14 -8.48 -19.44 -21.10
CA ILE A 14 -8.98 -18.05 -21.05
C ILE A 14 -7.87 -17.07 -21.44
N ILE A 15 -6.63 -17.28 -20.95
CA ILE A 15 -5.46 -16.48 -21.34
C ILE A 15 -5.19 -16.59 -22.85
N CYS A 16 -5.26 -17.79 -23.41
CA CYS A 16 -5.01 -18.00 -24.84
C CYS A 16 -6.13 -17.40 -25.73
N ALA A 17 -7.39 -17.44 -25.26
CA ALA A 17 -8.52 -16.81 -25.95
C ALA A 17 -8.45 -15.28 -25.95
N CYS A 18 -8.02 -14.66 -24.84
CA CYS A 18 -7.82 -13.20 -24.76
C CYS A 18 -6.68 -12.72 -25.68
N PHE A 19 -5.56 -13.45 -25.74
CA PHE A 19 -4.45 -13.10 -26.63
C PHE A 19 -4.76 -13.34 -28.12
N ALA A 20 -5.55 -14.35 -28.46
CA ALA A 20 -5.96 -14.62 -29.84
C ALA A 20 -6.94 -13.56 -30.39
N SER A 21 -7.82 -13.02 -29.53
CA SER A 21 -8.74 -11.95 -29.93
C SER A 21 -8.04 -10.60 -30.10
N ALA A 22 -6.97 -10.32 -29.34
CA ALA A 22 -6.16 -9.10 -29.45
C ALA A 22 -5.32 -9.05 -30.74
N ALA A 23 -4.86 -10.20 -31.23
CA ALA A 23 -4.06 -10.27 -32.46
C ALA A 23 -4.86 -10.01 -33.75
N LEU A 24 -6.19 -10.21 -33.74
CA LEU A 24 -7.04 -9.94 -34.90
C LEU A 24 -7.43 -8.46 -35.06
N ASN A 25 -7.45 -7.68 -33.98
CA ASN A 25 -7.91 -6.29 -34.00
C ASN A 25 -6.77 -5.27 -34.27
N GLY A 26 -5.50 -5.66 -34.19
CA GLY A 26 -4.37 -4.78 -34.53
C GLY A 26 -4.18 -4.50 -36.03
N ALA A 27 -4.98 -5.13 -36.90
CA ALA A 27 -4.89 -4.93 -38.35
C ALA A 27 -5.67 -3.70 -38.85
N THR A 28 -6.58 -3.13 -38.06
CA THR A 28 -7.45 -2.02 -38.49
C THR A 28 -6.80 -0.63 -38.39
N ASP A 29 -5.77 -0.44 -37.56
CA ASP A 29 -5.14 0.88 -37.35
C ASP A 29 -4.27 1.36 -38.52
N THR A 30 -3.80 0.44 -39.36
CA THR A 30 -3.03 0.80 -40.57
C THR A 30 -3.89 1.35 -41.70
N ALA A 31 -5.20 1.05 -41.71
CA ALA A 31 -6.14 1.59 -42.69
C ALA A 31 -6.58 3.02 -42.34
N LEU A 32 -6.74 3.33 -41.05
CA LEU A 32 -7.13 4.66 -40.55
C LEU A 32 -6.04 5.72 -40.81
N ALA A 33 -4.77 5.33 -40.69
CA ALA A 33 -3.63 6.20 -41.01
C ALA A 33 -3.54 6.55 -42.51
N HIS A 34 -4.10 5.71 -43.39
CA HIS A 34 -4.15 5.97 -44.82
C HIS A 34 -5.32 6.89 -45.21
N ASP A 35 -6.43 6.87 -44.48
CA ASP A 35 -7.61 7.71 -44.78
C ASP A 35 -7.42 9.18 -44.38
N ILE A 36 -6.60 9.49 -43.36
CA ILE A 36 -6.27 10.86 -42.92
C ILE A 36 -5.64 11.70 -44.06
N HIS A 37 -4.98 11.06 -45.03
CA HIS A 37 -4.36 11.75 -46.16
C HIS A 37 -5.34 12.27 -47.23
N THR A 38 -6.62 11.90 -47.18
CA THR A 38 -7.57 12.18 -48.29
C THR A 38 -8.54 13.32 -48.03
N THR A 39 -8.63 13.84 -46.80
CA THR A 39 -9.59 14.91 -46.47
C THR A 39 -8.90 16.11 -45.80
N THR A 40 -8.85 17.21 -46.55
CA THR A 40 -8.68 18.61 -46.10
C THR A 40 -7.35 19.05 -45.48
N THR A 41 -6.64 19.90 -46.24
CA THR A 41 -5.40 20.63 -45.97
C THR A 41 -5.44 21.65 -44.81
N THR A 42 -6.35 21.54 -43.84
CA THR A 42 -6.54 22.57 -42.79
C THR A 42 -6.57 22.06 -41.35
N GLN A 43 -6.43 20.76 -41.09
CA GLN A 43 -6.39 20.21 -39.73
C GLN A 43 -5.42 19.03 -39.64
N SER A 44 -4.10 19.29 -39.69
CA SER A 44 -3.08 18.28 -39.41
C SER A 44 -2.37 18.59 -38.10
N HIS A 45 -2.35 17.63 -37.18
CA HIS A 45 -1.67 17.67 -35.88
C HIS A 45 -0.24 18.26 -35.99
N PRO A 46 0.23 19.09 -35.03
CA PRO A 46 1.52 19.79 -35.11
C PRO A 46 2.72 18.86 -35.34
N ILE A 47 2.69 17.64 -34.77
CA ILE A 47 3.73 16.61 -34.96
C ILE A 47 3.70 16.00 -36.37
N LEU A 48 2.52 15.76 -36.95
CA LEU A 48 2.42 15.29 -38.33
C LEU A 48 2.89 16.37 -39.30
N ARG A 49 2.56 17.63 -39.03
CA ARG A 49 3.10 18.78 -39.77
C ARG A 49 4.62 18.89 -39.63
N TYR A 50 5.17 18.67 -38.43
CA TYR A 50 6.62 18.69 -38.18
C TYR A 50 7.40 17.64 -38.99
N PHE A 51 6.87 16.41 -39.12
CA PHE A 51 7.51 15.31 -39.84
C PHE A 51 7.22 15.27 -41.34
N TYR A 52 6.05 15.74 -41.78
CA TYR A 52 5.57 15.53 -43.15
C TYR A 52 5.35 16.81 -43.97
N ASP A 53 5.50 18.01 -43.39
CA ASP A 53 5.46 19.29 -44.15
C ASP A 53 6.88 19.71 -44.60
N PRO A 54 7.19 19.62 -45.91
CA PRO A 54 8.51 19.98 -46.43
C PRO A 54 8.74 21.50 -46.52
N HIS A 55 7.72 22.34 -46.31
CA HIS A 55 7.80 23.80 -46.47
C HIS A 55 7.95 24.57 -45.16
N MET A 56 8.05 23.88 -44.02
CA MET A 56 8.08 24.49 -42.70
C MET A 56 9.42 25.16 -42.39
N THR A 57 9.39 26.41 -41.91
CA THR A 57 10.58 27.19 -41.57
C THR A 57 11.23 26.73 -40.27
N LEU A 58 12.51 27.08 -40.06
CA LEU A 58 13.24 26.72 -38.84
C LEU A 58 12.61 27.33 -37.58
N GLU A 59 12.07 28.55 -37.66
CA GLU A 59 11.39 29.19 -36.54
C GLU A 59 10.06 28.51 -36.19
N GLU A 60 9.29 28.05 -37.18
CA GLU A 60 8.09 27.25 -36.96
C GLU A 60 8.40 25.86 -36.40
N ARG A 61 9.51 25.24 -36.83
CA ARG A 61 10.00 23.99 -36.22
C ARG A 61 10.38 24.20 -34.77
N LEU A 62 11.09 25.28 -34.45
CA LEU A 62 11.50 25.62 -33.09
C LEU A 62 10.32 26.04 -32.20
N SER A 63 9.28 26.67 -32.74
CA SER A 63 8.06 27.00 -31.98
C SER A 63 7.25 25.74 -31.70
N ILE A 64 7.09 24.86 -32.70
CA ILE A 64 6.44 23.55 -32.52
C ILE A 64 7.25 22.70 -31.55
N GLU A 65 8.57 22.64 -31.64
CA GLU A 65 9.42 21.97 -30.65
C GLU A 65 9.26 22.60 -29.25
N ARG A 66 9.21 23.93 -29.13
CA ARG A 66 9.00 24.57 -27.82
C ARG A 66 7.62 24.28 -27.22
N GLU A 67 6.61 24.04 -28.04
CA GLU A 67 5.22 23.74 -27.61
C GLU A 67 4.95 22.23 -27.47
N THR A 68 5.56 21.37 -28.28
CA THR A 68 5.29 19.91 -28.38
C THR A 68 6.36 19.03 -27.75
N TRP A 69 7.55 19.56 -27.48
CA TRP A 69 8.65 18.79 -26.87
C TRP A 69 8.52 18.71 -25.34
N HIS A 70 7.33 18.98 -24.82
CA HIS A 70 6.81 18.31 -23.63
C HIS A 70 6.12 17.02 -24.09
N TRP A 71 6.92 16.08 -24.62
CA TRP A 71 6.39 14.81 -25.12
C TRP A 71 5.94 13.98 -23.91
N TYR A 72 4.63 13.98 -23.65
CA TYR A 72 3.96 13.07 -22.72
C TYR A 72 3.33 11.96 -23.57
N PRO A 73 4.06 10.90 -23.96
CA PRO A 73 3.56 9.87 -24.87
C PRO A 73 2.27 9.17 -24.42
N TRP A 74 1.92 9.32 -23.14
CA TRP A 74 0.72 8.77 -22.51
C TRP A 74 -0.45 9.77 -22.43
N LYS A 75 -0.27 11.04 -22.83
CA LYS A 75 -1.35 12.04 -22.82
C LYS A 75 -2.25 11.81 -24.04
N ARG A 76 -3.45 11.27 -23.80
CA ARG A 76 -4.42 10.94 -24.85
C ARG A 76 -5.02 12.19 -25.49
N MET A 77 -5.26 12.13 -26.79
CA MET A 77 -6.04 13.10 -27.57
C MET A 77 -7.20 12.36 -28.22
N GLN A 78 -8.43 12.78 -27.92
CA GLN A 78 -9.65 12.30 -28.57
C GLN A 78 -10.09 13.30 -29.63
N LEU A 79 -10.57 12.84 -30.79
CA LEU A 79 -11.27 13.71 -31.73
C LEU A 79 -12.77 13.62 -31.49
N ARG A 80 -13.37 14.69 -30.99
CA ARG A 80 -14.82 14.83 -30.79
C ARG A 80 -15.43 15.61 -31.94
N THR A 81 -16.59 15.19 -32.42
CA THR A 81 -17.36 15.99 -33.38
C THR A 81 -18.03 17.13 -32.63
N GLY A 82 -17.51 18.34 -32.79
CA GLY A 82 -18.07 19.56 -32.24
C GLY A 82 -19.46 19.85 -32.81
N VAL A 83 -20.17 20.79 -32.21
CA VAL A 83 -21.57 21.16 -32.57
C VAL A 83 -21.71 21.58 -34.05
N ASN A 84 -20.60 22.02 -34.66
CA ASN A 84 -20.53 22.43 -36.07
C ASN A 84 -20.16 21.30 -37.04
N GLY A 85 -20.01 20.05 -36.55
CA GLY A 85 -19.52 18.93 -37.34
C GLY A 85 -18.01 18.92 -37.59
N SER A 86 -17.26 19.88 -37.02
CA SER A 86 -15.80 19.89 -37.01
C SER A 86 -15.26 18.84 -36.03
N LEU A 87 -14.21 18.12 -36.43
CA LEU A 87 -13.45 17.30 -35.50
C LEU A 87 -12.59 18.23 -34.64
N GLU A 88 -12.87 18.27 -33.34
CA GLU A 88 -12.14 19.01 -32.32
C GLU A 88 -11.30 18.03 -31.50
N GLU A 89 -10.01 18.33 -31.36
CA GLU A 89 -9.09 17.54 -30.54
C GLU A 89 -9.31 17.92 -29.06
N GLU A 90 -9.84 16.99 -28.28
CA GLU A 90 -10.05 17.09 -26.83
C GLU A 90 -9.01 16.18 -26.14
N THR A 91 -8.08 16.78 -25.38
CA THR A 91 -7.16 16.00 -24.53
C THR A 91 -7.97 15.28 -23.45
N CYS A 92 -7.84 13.95 -23.33
CA CYS A 92 -8.41 13.21 -22.20
C CYS A 92 -7.56 13.52 -20.95
N GLU A 93 -7.68 14.73 -20.40
CA GLU A 93 -7.12 15.03 -19.09
C GLU A 93 -8.06 14.40 -18.06
N ALA A 94 -7.57 13.36 -17.37
CA ALA A 94 -8.21 12.91 -16.15
C ALA A 94 -8.30 14.12 -15.20
N PRO A 95 -9.43 14.32 -14.48
CA PRO A 95 -9.56 15.43 -13.55
C PRO A 95 -8.40 15.39 -12.56
N SER A 96 -7.56 16.43 -12.59
CA SER A 96 -6.44 16.54 -11.67
C SER A 96 -6.95 17.04 -10.33
N SER A 97 -6.62 16.34 -9.25
CA SER A 97 -6.99 16.72 -7.89
C SER A 97 -6.34 18.02 -7.41
N ILE A 98 -5.43 18.61 -8.20
CA ILE A 98 -4.72 19.84 -7.85
C ILE A 98 -5.66 21.02 -7.59
N ASP A 99 -6.81 21.07 -8.28
CA ASP A 99 -7.80 22.15 -8.13
C ASP A 99 -8.58 22.04 -6.81
N ASP A 100 -8.60 20.87 -6.17
CA ASP A 100 -9.20 20.65 -4.84
C ASP A 100 -8.25 21.08 -3.70
N PHE A 101 -7.01 21.42 -4.02
CA PHE A 101 -6.01 21.90 -3.06
C PHE A 101 -5.78 23.42 -3.14
N PRO A 102 -5.21 24.02 -2.08
CA PRO A 102 -4.76 25.42 -2.12
C PRO A 102 -3.76 25.66 -3.26
N GLU A 103 -3.74 26.89 -3.77
CA GLU A 103 -2.78 27.31 -4.80
C GLU A 103 -1.33 27.08 -4.33
N ASP A 104 -0.53 26.47 -5.20
CA ASP A 104 0.90 26.25 -4.96
C ASP A 104 1.68 27.58 -4.98
N LEU A 105 2.79 27.62 -4.22
CA LEU A 105 3.71 28.75 -4.16
C LEU A 105 4.39 29.01 -5.51
N PHE A 106 4.54 27.98 -6.35
CA PHE A 106 5.22 28.05 -7.64
C PHE A 106 4.25 27.87 -8.80
N THR A 107 4.44 28.63 -9.87
CA THR A 107 3.73 28.39 -11.12
C THR A 107 4.27 27.14 -11.82
N GLN A 108 3.49 26.54 -12.74
CA GLN A 108 3.93 25.36 -13.49
C GLN A 108 5.27 25.58 -14.23
N THR A 109 5.49 26.77 -14.78
CA THR A 109 6.77 27.13 -15.43
C THR A 109 7.93 27.18 -14.44
N GLN A 110 7.73 27.72 -13.24
CA GLN A 110 8.74 27.74 -12.18
C GLN A 110 9.04 26.33 -11.64
N ARG A 111 8.01 25.46 -11.55
CA ARG A 111 8.20 24.05 -11.18
C ARG A 111 9.09 23.34 -12.19
N LEU A 112 8.82 23.49 -13.49
CA LEU A 112 9.62 22.90 -14.57
C LEU A 112 11.05 23.46 -14.63
N GLN A 113 11.26 24.71 -14.22
CA GLN A 113 12.60 25.34 -14.14
C GLN A 113 13.43 24.92 -12.91
N GLY A 114 12.94 23.95 -12.11
CA GLY A 114 13.66 23.36 -10.99
C GLY A 114 12.98 23.51 -9.64
N GLY A 115 11.91 24.32 -9.53
CA GLY A 115 11.10 24.42 -8.31
C GLY A 115 10.46 23.10 -7.87
N ILE A 116 10.32 22.15 -8.80
CA ILE A 116 9.82 20.80 -8.51
C ILE A 116 10.71 20.02 -7.52
N LEU A 117 12.01 20.31 -7.45
CA LEU A 117 12.92 19.64 -6.51
C LEU A 117 12.52 19.89 -5.05
N LEU A 118 12.00 21.08 -4.74
CA LEU A 118 11.51 21.40 -3.41
C LEU A 118 10.30 20.55 -3.02
N HIS A 119 9.43 20.22 -3.97
CA HIS A 119 8.28 19.34 -3.75
C HIS A 119 8.72 17.90 -3.46
N PHE A 120 9.72 17.38 -4.17
CA PHE A 120 10.30 16.07 -3.86
C PHE A 120 10.95 16.04 -2.48
N LEU A 121 11.74 17.07 -2.13
CA LEU A 121 12.36 17.17 -0.81
C LEU A 121 11.32 17.28 0.30
N ALA A 122 10.26 18.08 0.08
CA ALA A 122 9.13 18.20 1.00
C ALA A 122 8.40 16.86 1.16
N THR A 123 8.15 16.14 0.06
CA THR A 123 7.52 14.81 0.08
C THR A 123 8.33 13.81 0.93
N ILE A 124 9.65 13.72 0.72
CA ILE A 124 10.53 12.86 1.52
C ILE A 124 10.51 13.26 3.00
N TYR A 125 10.47 14.56 3.29
CA TYR A 125 10.37 15.09 4.64
C TYR A 125 9.07 14.70 5.33
N PHE A 126 7.94 14.83 4.64
CA PHE A 126 6.63 14.42 5.16
C PHE A 126 6.51 12.91 5.35
N PHE A 127 7.06 12.09 4.45
CA PHE A 127 7.16 10.64 4.69
C PHE A 127 8.02 10.31 5.91
N THR A 128 9.12 11.02 6.12
CA THR A 128 9.94 10.82 7.33
C THR A 128 9.18 11.23 8.59
N PHE A 129 8.43 12.34 8.55
CA PHE A 129 7.55 12.73 9.66
C PHE A 129 6.50 11.65 9.94
N LEU A 130 5.89 11.09 8.90
CA LEU A 130 4.89 10.02 9.02
C LEU A 130 5.49 8.78 9.69
N ALA A 131 6.66 8.34 9.22
CA ALA A 131 7.38 7.19 9.76
C ALA A 131 7.67 7.36 11.26
N ILE A 132 8.20 8.53 11.66
CA ILE A 132 8.51 8.81 13.06
C ILE A 132 7.23 8.82 13.93
N VAL A 133 6.15 9.43 13.46
CA VAL A 133 4.87 9.44 14.20
C VAL A 133 4.32 8.04 14.40
N VAL A 134 4.33 7.22 13.34
CA VAL A 134 3.79 5.86 13.39
C VAL A 134 4.63 4.97 14.31
N ASP A 135 5.95 4.93 14.12
CA ASP A 135 6.84 4.00 14.81
C ASP A 135 7.11 4.39 16.27
N ASP A 136 7.39 5.68 16.55
CA ASP A 136 7.84 6.10 17.88
C ASP A 136 6.68 6.45 18.82
N TYR A 137 5.51 6.85 18.28
CA TYR A 137 4.39 7.36 19.08
C TYR A 137 3.12 6.54 18.92
N PHE A 138 2.68 6.27 17.68
CA PHE A 138 1.40 5.64 17.44
C PHE A 138 1.37 4.16 17.80
N LEU A 139 2.31 3.36 17.27
CA LEU A 139 2.41 1.92 17.58
C LEU A 139 2.59 1.65 19.08
N PRO A 140 3.47 2.36 19.83
CA PRO A 140 3.56 2.19 21.28
C PRO A 140 2.29 2.57 22.04
N SER A 141 1.52 3.54 21.55
CA SER A 141 0.23 3.92 22.16
C SER A 141 -0.81 2.80 21.97
N VAL A 142 -0.81 2.16 20.80
CA VAL A 142 -1.65 0.99 20.51
C VAL A 142 -1.22 -0.21 21.36
N GLU A 143 0.07 -0.40 21.60
CA GLU A 143 0.59 -1.42 22.51
C GLU A 143 0.05 -1.24 23.93
N CYS A 144 0.10 -0.01 24.44
CA CYS A 144 -0.45 0.32 25.75
C CYS A 144 -1.95 0.00 25.84
N ILE A 145 -2.73 0.30 24.79
CA ILE A 145 -4.15 -0.06 24.69
C ILE A 145 -4.32 -1.59 24.79
N CYS A 146 -3.55 -2.35 24.02
CA CYS A 146 -3.65 -3.81 23.99
C CYS A 146 -3.33 -4.45 25.35
N VAL A 147 -2.31 -3.94 26.04
CA VAL A 147 -1.94 -4.40 27.39
C VAL A 147 -3.05 -4.11 28.39
N GLN A 148 -3.65 -2.91 28.35
CA GLN A 148 -4.74 -2.56 29.27
C GLN A 148 -6.03 -3.34 29.01
N LEU A 149 -6.32 -3.65 27.75
CA LEU A 149 -7.45 -4.49 27.36
C LEU A 149 -7.20 -5.99 27.57
N LYS A 150 -6.01 -6.39 28.06
CA LYS A 150 -5.59 -7.79 28.28
C LYS A 150 -5.73 -8.66 27.04
N ILE A 151 -5.43 -8.09 25.88
CA ILE A 151 -5.44 -8.82 24.60
C ILE A 151 -4.11 -9.59 24.49
N SER A 152 -4.16 -10.84 24.05
CA SER A 152 -2.93 -11.61 23.83
C SER A 152 -2.10 -11.01 22.70
N LYS A 153 -0.77 -10.99 22.86
CA LYS A 153 0.19 -10.41 21.91
C LYS A 153 -0.07 -10.81 20.45
N ASP A 154 -0.32 -12.10 20.18
CA ASP A 154 -0.59 -12.61 18.83
C ASP A 154 -1.83 -11.96 18.19
N VAL A 155 -2.90 -11.82 18.97
CA VAL A 155 -4.16 -11.20 18.50
C VAL A 155 -3.97 -9.69 18.36
N ALA A 156 -3.25 -9.05 19.30
CA ALA A 156 -2.94 -7.64 19.22
C ALA A 156 -2.13 -7.29 17.96
N ALA A 157 -1.12 -8.10 17.63
CA ALA A 157 -0.31 -7.95 16.43
C ALA A 157 -1.15 -8.05 15.16
N ALA A 158 -1.92 -9.14 15.03
CA ALA A 158 -2.71 -9.40 13.83
C ALA A 158 -3.90 -8.45 13.62
N THR A 159 -4.32 -7.70 14.66
CA THR A 159 -5.50 -6.83 14.59
C THR A 159 -5.14 -5.36 14.83
N PHE A 160 -4.89 -4.98 16.07
CA PHE A 160 -4.68 -3.59 16.46
C PHE A 160 -3.39 -3.01 15.90
N MET A 161 -2.29 -3.77 15.90
CA MET A 161 -1.02 -3.30 15.34
C MET A 161 -1.09 -3.21 13.81
N ALA A 162 -1.60 -4.24 13.14
CA ALA A 162 -1.80 -4.20 11.69
C ALA A 162 -2.76 -3.08 11.28
N THR A 163 -3.83 -2.83 12.04
CA THR A 163 -4.74 -1.69 11.81
C THR A 163 -4.00 -0.36 11.96
N ALA A 164 -3.11 -0.26 12.94
CA ALA A 164 -2.35 0.95 13.21
C ALA A 164 -1.35 1.26 12.09
N THR A 165 -0.65 0.26 11.56
CA THR A 165 0.31 0.48 10.47
C THR A 165 -0.39 0.87 9.16
N THR A 166 -1.61 0.40 8.93
CA THR A 166 -2.46 0.76 7.79
C THR A 166 -3.16 2.13 7.92
N MET A 167 -3.08 2.82 9.07
CA MET A 167 -3.76 4.12 9.26
C MET A 167 -3.35 5.22 8.27
N PRO A 168 -2.08 5.41 7.90
CA PRO A 168 -1.70 6.39 6.89
C PRO A 168 -2.41 6.16 5.55
N GLU A 169 -2.49 4.91 5.13
CA GLU A 169 -3.18 4.50 3.90
C GLU A 169 -4.69 4.74 3.99
N PHE A 170 -5.29 4.45 5.14
CA PHE A 170 -6.68 4.77 5.42
C PHE A 170 -6.95 6.27 5.25
N PHE A 171 -6.07 7.15 5.75
CA PHE A 171 -6.23 8.59 5.60
C PHE A 171 -6.02 9.07 4.17
N THR A 172 -5.02 8.56 3.46
CA THR A 172 -4.83 8.85 2.03
C THR A 172 -6.06 8.44 1.22
N ASN A 173 -6.66 7.28 1.50
CA ASN A 173 -7.86 6.86 0.79
C ASN A 173 -9.12 7.64 1.20
N CYS A 174 -9.22 8.07 2.47
CA CYS A 174 -10.27 9.02 2.87
C CYS A 174 -10.18 10.32 2.08
N LEU A 175 -8.97 10.87 1.93
CA LEU A 175 -8.75 12.10 1.14
C LEU A 175 -9.13 11.89 -0.32
N ALA A 176 -8.67 10.79 -0.93
CA ALA A 176 -9.04 10.42 -2.30
C ALA A 176 -10.55 10.28 -2.49
N THR A 177 -11.24 9.64 -1.54
CA THR A 177 -12.67 9.35 -1.64
C THR A 177 -13.55 10.57 -1.39
N PHE A 178 -13.23 11.39 -0.38
CA PHE A 178 -14.11 12.48 0.08
C PHE A 178 -13.74 13.85 -0.47
N LEU A 179 -12.44 14.13 -0.65
CA LEU A 179 -11.97 15.44 -1.04
C LEU A 179 -11.79 15.50 -2.56
N THR A 180 -10.87 14.70 -3.09
CA THR A 180 -10.40 14.85 -4.47
C THR A 180 -11.15 13.99 -5.49
N LYS A 181 -11.93 13.01 -5.01
CA LYS A 181 -12.66 12.03 -5.83
C LYS A 181 -11.77 11.38 -6.90
N SER A 182 -10.54 11.06 -6.53
CA SER A 182 -9.51 10.55 -7.44
C SER A 182 -9.27 9.04 -7.26
N ASP A 183 -8.67 8.43 -8.29
CA ASP A 183 -8.22 7.04 -8.25
C ASP A 183 -6.89 6.86 -7.52
N MET A 184 -6.26 7.94 -7.04
CA MET A 184 -4.97 7.90 -6.33
C MET A 184 -5.05 7.06 -5.06
N GLY A 185 -6.18 7.09 -4.35
CA GLY A 185 -6.40 6.28 -3.15
C GLY A 185 -6.40 4.78 -3.45
N LEU A 186 -7.12 4.38 -4.51
CA LEU A 186 -7.16 3.00 -4.98
C LEU A 186 -5.78 2.52 -5.46
N GLY A 187 -5.09 3.36 -6.26
CA GLY A 187 -3.71 3.10 -6.69
C GLY A 187 -2.76 2.90 -5.51
N THR A 188 -2.85 3.77 -4.48
CA THR A 188 -2.04 3.64 -3.25
C THR A 188 -2.23 2.29 -2.57
N ILE A 189 -3.47 1.85 -2.37
CA ILE A 189 -3.75 0.57 -1.70
C ILE A 189 -3.24 -0.61 -2.53
N ILE A 190 -3.43 -0.60 -3.85
CA ILE A 190 -2.90 -1.65 -4.75
C ILE A 190 -1.38 -1.71 -4.70
N GLY A 191 -0.71 -0.55 -4.73
CA GLY A 191 0.74 -0.45 -4.68
C GLY A 191 1.30 -0.94 -3.35
N SER A 192 0.69 -0.50 -2.24
CA SER A 192 1.05 -0.92 -0.88
C SER A 192 0.91 -2.43 -0.72
N MET A 193 -0.18 -3.00 -1.23
CA MET A 193 -0.40 -4.45 -1.24
C MET A 193 0.66 -5.22 -2.02
N LEU A 194 1.05 -4.74 -3.21
CA LEU A 194 2.11 -5.36 -4.00
C LEU A 194 3.47 -5.29 -3.27
N PHE A 195 3.77 -4.13 -2.68
CA PHE A 195 4.99 -3.90 -1.91
C PHE A 195 5.02 -4.75 -0.64
N ASN A 196 3.94 -4.86 0.11
CA ASN A 196 3.86 -5.68 1.32
C ASN A 196 3.91 -7.19 1.01
N THR A 197 3.33 -7.62 -0.10
CA THR A 197 3.35 -9.03 -0.52
C THR A 197 4.75 -9.47 -0.98
N LEU A 198 5.37 -8.72 -1.89
CA LEU A 198 6.64 -9.11 -2.52
C LEU A 198 7.84 -8.30 -2.01
N GLY A 199 7.69 -6.98 -1.93
CA GLY A 199 8.76 -6.03 -1.57
C GLY A 199 9.26 -6.20 -0.13
N VAL A 200 8.36 -6.25 0.86
CA VAL A 200 8.73 -6.42 2.27
C VAL A 200 9.47 -7.74 2.47
N ALA A 201 8.92 -8.87 1.99
CA ALA A 201 9.57 -10.18 2.05
C ALA A 201 10.92 -10.22 1.32
N ALA A 202 11.05 -9.51 0.20
CA ALA A 202 12.31 -9.38 -0.53
C ALA A 202 13.36 -8.60 0.26
N LEU A 203 13.02 -7.39 0.75
CA LEU A 203 13.92 -6.53 1.51
C LEU A 203 14.34 -7.19 2.84
N ALA A 204 13.38 -7.80 3.53
CA ALA A 204 13.56 -8.68 4.68
C ALA A 204 14.64 -9.75 4.44
N SER A 205 14.49 -10.52 3.36
CA SER A 205 15.39 -11.61 3.00
C SER A 205 16.78 -11.13 2.61
N LEU A 206 16.88 -9.99 1.91
CA LEU A 206 18.15 -9.38 1.51
C LEU A 206 18.90 -8.83 2.73
N ALA A 207 18.18 -8.24 3.68
CA ALA A 207 18.72 -7.68 4.92
C ALA A 207 19.04 -8.74 5.99
N ALA A 208 18.52 -9.96 5.84
CA ALA A 208 18.77 -11.08 6.74
C ALA A 208 20.25 -11.51 6.72
N LYS A 209 20.78 -11.82 7.92
CA LYS A 209 22.14 -12.36 8.10
C LYS A 209 22.18 -13.88 8.07
N LYS A 210 21.07 -14.53 8.40
CA LYS A 210 20.88 -15.99 8.42
C LYS A 210 19.56 -16.33 7.74
N ALA A 211 19.41 -17.58 7.32
CA ALA A 211 18.13 -18.07 6.82
C ALA A 211 17.09 -18.02 7.94
N VAL A 212 15.93 -17.43 7.65
CA VAL A 212 14.78 -17.36 8.54
C VAL A 212 13.78 -18.42 8.10
N GLN A 213 13.34 -19.27 9.02
CA GLN A 213 12.27 -20.22 8.77
C GLN A 213 10.92 -19.51 8.92
N LEU A 214 10.07 -19.67 7.91
CA LEU A 214 8.70 -19.18 7.90
C LEU A 214 7.75 -20.26 8.42
N ASP A 215 6.83 -19.86 9.29
CA ASP A 215 5.73 -20.72 9.70
C ASP A 215 4.73 -20.86 8.55
N TRP A 216 4.56 -22.09 8.08
CA TRP A 216 3.69 -22.39 6.95
C TRP A 216 2.20 -22.10 7.24
N TRP A 217 1.75 -22.37 8.47
CA TRP A 217 0.33 -22.28 8.80
C TRP A 217 -0.22 -20.83 8.77
N PRO A 218 0.37 -19.84 9.48
CA PRO A 218 -0.05 -18.44 9.41
C PRO A 218 0.05 -17.89 7.98
N LEU A 219 1.13 -18.22 7.27
CA LEU A 219 1.35 -17.78 5.88
C LEU A 219 0.22 -18.24 4.95
N VAL A 220 -0.15 -19.52 4.99
CA VAL A 220 -1.23 -20.07 4.17
C VAL A 220 -2.58 -19.46 4.56
N ARG A 221 -2.88 -19.36 5.86
CA ARG A 221 -4.15 -18.79 6.35
C ARG A 221 -4.32 -17.35 5.86
N ASP A 222 -3.31 -16.52 6.09
CA ASP A 222 -3.37 -15.09 5.78
C ASP A 222 -3.37 -14.87 4.25
N SER A 223 -2.62 -15.67 3.49
CA SER A 223 -2.64 -15.62 2.02
C SER A 223 -3.99 -16.05 1.44
N LEU A 224 -4.66 -17.05 2.03
CA LEU A 224 -5.99 -17.48 1.58
C LEU A 224 -7.05 -16.41 1.84
N LEU A 225 -7.05 -15.80 3.04
CA LEU A 225 -7.94 -14.69 3.36
C LEU A 225 -7.68 -13.49 2.45
N TYR A 226 -6.40 -13.21 2.16
CA TYR A 226 -6.02 -12.15 1.25
C TYR A 226 -6.49 -12.41 -0.19
N CYS A 227 -6.35 -13.64 -0.72
CA CYS A 227 -6.90 -14.01 -2.02
C CYS A 227 -8.43 -13.85 -2.11
N ILE A 228 -9.16 -14.17 -1.03
CA ILE A 228 -10.61 -13.95 -0.96
C ILE A 228 -10.92 -12.44 -1.04
N ASN A 229 -10.18 -11.61 -0.30
CA ASN A 229 -10.39 -10.17 -0.28
C ASN A 229 -10.04 -9.52 -1.64
N ILE A 230 -8.97 -9.93 -2.31
CA ILE A 230 -8.64 -9.49 -3.67
C ILE A 230 -9.72 -9.92 -4.65
N GLY A 231 -10.20 -11.17 -4.56
CA GLY A 231 -11.28 -11.68 -5.43
C GLY A 231 -12.56 -10.87 -5.27
N LEU A 232 -12.94 -10.55 -4.02
CA LEU A 232 -14.08 -9.70 -3.73
C LEU A 232 -13.90 -8.29 -4.30
N LEU A 233 -12.73 -7.67 -4.09
CA LEU A 233 -12.41 -6.35 -4.64
C LEU A 233 -12.45 -6.35 -6.18
N THR A 234 -11.93 -7.40 -6.82
CA THR A 234 -11.94 -7.54 -8.28
C THR A 234 -13.36 -7.56 -8.83
N ILE A 235 -14.28 -8.29 -8.17
CA ILE A 235 -15.68 -8.37 -8.60
C ILE A 235 -16.37 -7.00 -8.48
N ILE A 236 -16.10 -6.26 -7.40
CA ILE A 236 -16.70 -4.96 -7.12
C ILE A 236 -16.19 -3.86 -8.05
N VAL A 237 -14.94 -3.95 -8.50
CA VAL A 237 -14.32 -2.93 -9.35
C VAL A 237 -14.56 -3.20 -10.85
N TRP A 238 -15.06 -4.39 -11.21
CA TRP A 238 -15.13 -4.87 -12.61
C TRP A 238 -16.03 -4.04 -13.54
N ASP A 239 -17.04 -3.35 -13.01
CA ASP A 239 -17.94 -2.50 -13.79
C ASP A 239 -17.55 -1.01 -13.74
N GLY A 240 -16.48 -0.66 -13.02
CA GLY A 240 -16.00 0.71 -12.85
C GLY A 240 -16.91 1.60 -11.98
N GLU A 241 -17.99 1.07 -11.39
CA GLU A 241 -18.95 1.85 -10.61
C GLU A 241 -19.26 1.16 -9.27
N ILE A 242 -18.75 1.70 -8.17
CA ILE A 242 -18.96 1.10 -6.85
C ILE A 242 -20.29 1.59 -6.25
N SER A 243 -21.27 0.69 -6.21
CA SER A 243 -22.57 0.92 -5.60
C SER A 243 -22.53 0.87 -4.07
N TRP A 244 -23.58 1.42 -3.43
CA TRP A 244 -23.77 1.31 -1.98
C TRP A 244 -23.80 -0.15 -1.48
N ALA A 245 -24.41 -1.06 -2.25
CA ALA A 245 -24.53 -2.46 -1.86
C ALA A 245 -23.17 -3.15 -1.83
N GLU A 246 -22.32 -2.89 -2.81
CA GLU A 246 -20.96 -3.44 -2.87
C GLU A 246 -20.07 -2.88 -1.76
N SER A 247 -20.19 -1.58 -1.49
CA SER A 247 -19.50 -0.95 -0.35
C SER A 247 -19.93 -1.55 0.99
N MET A 248 -21.23 -1.85 1.15
CA MET A 248 -21.76 -2.52 2.33
C MET A 248 -21.23 -3.96 2.48
N VAL A 249 -21.03 -4.68 1.38
CA VAL A 249 -20.42 -6.02 1.41
C VAL A 249 -18.98 -5.95 1.94
N LEU A 250 -18.15 -5.02 1.45
CA LEU A 250 -16.79 -4.83 1.97
C LEU A 250 -16.79 -4.49 3.46
N PHE A 251 -17.70 -3.62 3.90
CA PHE A 251 -17.86 -3.25 5.30
C PHE A 251 -18.33 -4.42 6.20
N ILE A 252 -19.18 -5.31 5.70
CA ILE A 252 -19.56 -6.54 6.43
C ILE A 252 -18.37 -7.50 6.52
N PHE A 253 -17.63 -7.68 5.43
CA PHE A 253 -16.43 -8.52 5.40
C PHE A 253 -15.33 -8.00 6.32
N TYR A 254 -15.23 -6.69 6.52
CA TYR A 254 -14.38 -6.09 7.55
C TYR A 254 -14.67 -6.64 8.96
N PHE A 255 -15.91 -6.59 9.43
CA PHE A 255 -16.25 -7.15 10.75
C PHE A 255 -16.13 -8.67 10.81
N LEU A 256 -16.44 -9.37 9.71
CA LEU A 256 -16.26 -10.82 9.62
C LEU A 256 -14.78 -11.19 9.75
N TYR A 257 -13.89 -10.44 9.10
CA TYR A 257 -12.44 -10.63 9.20
C TYR A 257 -11.94 -10.43 10.64
N PHE A 258 -12.37 -9.35 11.31
CA PHE A 258 -12.09 -9.16 12.73
C PHE A 258 -12.62 -10.31 13.59
N ALA A 259 -13.84 -10.78 13.35
CA ALA A 259 -14.40 -11.91 14.07
C ALA A 259 -13.58 -13.20 13.87
N ILE A 260 -13.13 -13.49 12.64
CA ILE A 260 -12.26 -14.64 12.34
C ILE A 260 -10.94 -14.52 13.12
N LEU A 261 -10.31 -13.34 13.13
CA LEU A 261 -9.08 -13.09 13.87
C LEU A 261 -9.23 -13.27 15.39
N PHE A 262 -10.33 -12.77 15.97
CA PHE A 262 -10.60 -12.98 17.39
C PHE A 262 -10.95 -14.44 17.72
N LEU A 263 -11.52 -15.19 16.76
CA LEU A 263 -11.85 -16.60 16.90
C LEU A 263 -10.71 -17.54 16.51
N ASP A 264 -9.55 -17.03 16.06
CA ASP A 264 -8.43 -17.82 15.54
C ASP A 264 -7.98 -18.93 16.52
N LYS A 265 -7.95 -18.66 17.83
CA LYS A 265 -7.62 -19.69 18.85
C LYS A 265 -8.64 -20.83 18.96
N ARG A 266 -9.88 -20.61 18.54
CA ARG A 266 -10.91 -21.66 18.44
C ARG A 266 -10.83 -22.35 17.09
N ILE A 267 -10.62 -21.58 16.01
CA ILE A 267 -10.52 -22.11 14.64
C ILE A 267 -9.27 -22.99 14.51
N ALA A 268 -8.10 -22.56 14.99
CA ALA A 268 -6.88 -23.36 14.99
C ALA A 268 -7.06 -24.68 15.74
N ARG A 269 -7.79 -24.70 16.86
CA ARG A 269 -8.12 -25.94 17.59
C ARG A 269 -9.07 -26.84 16.82
N ILE A 270 -10.09 -26.28 16.17
CA ILE A 270 -11.05 -27.03 15.35
C ILE A 270 -10.37 -27.59 14.09
N VAL A 271 -9.53 -26.80 13.43
CA VAL A 271 -8.77 -27.24 12.25
C VAL A 271 -7.75 -28.30 12.64
N LYS A 272 -7.05 -28.15 13.78
CA LYS A 272 -6.17 -29.19 14.32
C LYS A 272 -6.94 -30.49 14.55
N PHE A 273 -8.14 -30.41 15.15
CA PHE A 273 -9.02 -31.56 15.33
C PHE A 273 -9.44 -32.20 14.00
N ILE A 274 -9.83 -31.40 13.01
CA ILE A 274 -10.23 -31.91 11.68
C ILE A 274 -9.05 -32.51 10.91
N ILE A 275 -7.86 -31.93 11.01
CA ILE A 275 -6.64 -32.45 10.35
C ILE A 275 -6.18 -33.74 11.04
N GLU A 276 -6.22 -33.80 12.37
CA GLU A 276 -5.91 -35.02 13.13
C GLU A 276 -6.93 -36.13 12.84
N GLU A 277 -8.21 -35.80 12.66
CA GLU A 277 -9.28 -36.77 12.36
C GLU A 277 -9.27 -37.23 10.89
N LYS A 278 -8.92 -36.36 9.91
CA LYS A 278 -8.95 -36.71 8.47
C LYS A 278 -7.61 -37.09 7.85
N LEU A 279 -6.46 -36.72 8.41
CA LEU A 279 -5.15 -36.90 7.78
C LEU A 279 -4.24 -37.86 8.55
N HIS A 280 -4.72 -39.09 8.73
CA HIS A 280 -4.09 -40.18 9.47
C HIS A 280 -2.74 -40.72 8.90
N CYS A 281 -2.11 -40.05 7.94
CA CYS A 281 -0.90 -40.56 7.25
C CYS A 281 0.30 -39.59 7.12
N CYS A 282 0.22 -38.35 7.61
CA CYS A 282 1.37 -37.42 7.54
C CYS A 282 1.68 -36.66 8.84
N ALA A 283 1.17 -37.14 9.98
CA ALA A 283 1.22 -36.42 11.25
C ALA A 283 2.62 -36.17 11.85
N LYS A 284 3.69 -36.83 11.37
CA LYS A 284 5.01 -36.75 12.04
C LYS A 284 5.74 -35.41 11.91
N ARG A 285 5.35 -34.51 11.00
CA ARG A 285 6.04 -33.20 10.81
C ARG A 285 5.26 -32.03 11.38
N ALA A 286 3.94 -31.98 11.21
CA ALA A 286 3.10 -30.93 11.78
C ALA A 286 2.96 -31.01 13.32
N SER A 287 3.11 -32.21 13.92
CA SER A 287 3.03 -32.37 15.37
C SER A 287 4.27 -31.83 16.10
N HIS A 288 5.46 -31.95 15.49
CA HIS A 288 6.73 -31.57 16.11
C HIS A 288 6.87 -30.03 16.22
N ASP A 289 6.44 -29.29 15.20
CA ASP A 289 6.49 -27.82 15.20
C ASP A 289 5.49 -27.22 16.20
N LEU A 290 4.33 -27.86 16.40
CA LEU A 290 3.30 -27.44 17.35
C LEU A 290 3.58 -27.86 18.81
N GLU A 291 4.28 -28.98 19.04
CA GLU A 291 4.70 -29.40 20.39
C GLU A 291 5.83 -28.50 20.92
N GLN A 292 6.72 -28.02 20.05
CA GLN A 292 7.79 -27.08 20.42
C GLN A 292 7.23 -25.72 20.90
N GLU A 293 6.23 -25.18 20.20
CA GLU A 293 5.50 -23.99 20.67
C GLU A 293 4.81 -24.21 22.03
N SER A 294 4.26 -25.40 22.27
CA SER A 294 3.57 -25.71 23.53
C SER A 294 4.54 -25.91 24.70
N SER A 295 5.74 -26.44 24.44
CA SER A 295 6.77 -26.69 25.47
C SER A 295 7.53 -25.41 25.83
N GLU A 296 7.76 -24.50 24.88
CA GLU A 296 8.30 -23.16 25.18
C GLU A 296 7.26 -22.32 25.94
N LYS A 297 5.98 -22.35 25.54
CA LYS A 297 4.88 -21.67 26.26
C LYS A 297 4.62 -22.28 27.65
N ALA A 298 4.86 -23.58 27.86
CA ALA A 298 4.76 -24.23 29.17
C ALA A 298 5.94 -23.88 30.09
N SER A 299 7.15 -23.70 29.55
CA SER A 299 8.31 -23.21 30.32
C SER A 299 8.17 -21.73 30.69
N GLU A 300 7.52 -20.93 29.84
CA GLU A 300 7.16 -19.54 30.13
C GLU A 300 6.00 -19.46 31.14
N ALA A 301 5.01 -20.35 31.07
CA ALA A 301 3.92 -20.42 32.06
C ALA A 301 4.40 -20.93 33.44
N ALA A 302 5.34 -21.88 33.48
CA ALA A 302 5.91 -22.41 34.73
C ALA A 302 6.81 -21.39 35.46
N SER A 303 7.44 -20.47 34.74
CA SER A 303 8.18 -19.34 35.35
C SER A 303 7.27 -18.19 35.81
N VAL A 304 5.99 -18.19 35.39
CA VAL A 304 4.97 -17.22 35.82
C VAL A 304 4.20 -17.69 37.06
N GLU A 305 4.04 -19.00 37.28
CA GLU A 305 3.26 -19.52 38.43
C GLU A 305 3.95 -19.36 39.80
N GLU A 306 5.28 -19.36 39.87
CA GLU A 306 6.01 -19.25 41.16
C GLU A 306 5.99 -17.82 41.75
N TYR A 307 5.41 -16.84 41.05
CA TYR A 307 5.31 -15.45 41.53
C TYR A 307 3.91 -15.03 42.03
N SER A 308 2.91 -15.93 42.03
CA SER A 308 1.50 -15.54 42.24
C SER A 308 0.89 -15.86 43.62
N VAL A 309 1.68 -16.20 44.64
CA VAL A 309 1.14 -16.44 46.00
C VAL A 309 1.82 -15.57 47.06
N THR A 310 1.63 -14.26 47.00
CA THR A 310 1.28 -13.42 48.18
C THR A 310 1.09 -11.94 47.79
N GLN A 311 0.05 -11.32 48.38
CA GLN A 311 -0.24 -9.88 48.47
C GLN A 311 -1.31 -9.28 47.51
N SER A 312 -2.55 -9.37 48.00
CA SER A 312 -3.57 -8.32 48.10
C SER A 312 -3.29 -6.91 47.53
N SER A 313 -4.22 -6.48 46.66
CA SER A 313 -4.82 -5.14 46.51
C SER A 313 -3.94 -3.88 46.35
N SER A 314 -2.78 -3.96 45.69
CA SER A 314 -2.04 -2.74 45.26
C SER A 314 -1.17 -2.91 43.99
N GLY A 315 -1.46 -3.92 43.16
CA GLY A 315 -0.52 -4.42 42.13
C GLY A 315 -0.60 -3.82 40.71
N VAL A 316 -1.60 -3.02 40.35
CA VAL A 316 -1.81 -2.57 38.95
C VAL A 316 -0.72 -1.60 38.45
N SER A 317 -0.03 -0.88 39.34
CA SER A 317 1.08 0.02 38.95
C SER A 317 2.39 -0.71 38.61
N LYS A 318 2.64 -1.91 39.17
CA LYS A 318 3.98 -2.52 39.07
C LYS A 318 4.24 -3.27 37.76
N GLU A 319 3.22 -3.73 37.05
CA GLU A 319 3.38 -4.34 35.71
C GLU A 319 3.59 -3.29 34.62
N VAL A 320 2.97 -2.11 34.76
CA VAL A 320 3.26 -0.94 33.91
C VAL A 320 4.71 -0.48 34.11
N ASP A 321 5.22 -0.52 35.35
CA ASP A 321 6.60 -0.14 35.66
C ASP A 321 7.66 -1.15 35.18
N LYS A 322 7.35 -2.45 35.08
CA LYS A 322 8.31 -3.46 34.58
C LYS A 322 8.52 -3.40 33.05
N ILE A 323 7.47 -3.10 32.27
CA ILE A 323 7.61 -2.73 30.85
C ILE A 323 8.39 -1.41 30.72
N SER A 324 8.28 -0.54 31.73
CA SER A 324 9.05 0.70 31.82
C SER A 324 10.55 0.47 32.11
N MET A 325 10.96 -0.61 32.79
CA MET A 325 12.33 -0.75 33.31
C MET A 325 13.37 -1.33 32.32
N GLY A 326 12.94 -2.02 31.27
CA GLY A 326 13.80 -2.37 30.12
C GLY A 326 14.01 -1.20 29.15
N ASN A 327 13.01 -0.32 29.05
CA ASN A 327 13.00 0.83 28.13
C ASN A 327 13.39 2.17 28.80
N HIS A 328 13.47 2.23 30.14
CA HIS A 328 13.83 3.45 30.88
C HIS A 328 15.24 3.97 30.57
N GLU A 329 16.15 3.12 30.11
CA GLU A 329 17.49 3.54 29.67
C GLU A 329 17.47 4.19 28.28
N GLU A 330 16.72 3.66 27.31
CA GLU A 330 16.54 4.28 25.98
C GLU A 330 15.71 5.57 26.04
N LEU A 331 14.76 5.67 26.98
CA LEU A 331 13.86 6.83 27.14
C LEU A 331 14.50 8.04 27.82
N LYS A 332 15.44 7.82 28.75
CA LYS A 332 16.32 8.89 29.20
C LYS A 332 17.22 9.39 28.06
N GLU A 333 17.39 8.63 26.98
CA GLU A 333 18.18 9.01 25.81
C GLU A 333 17.40 9.91 24.84
N SER A 334 16.13 9.61 24.52
CA SER A 334 15.35 10.40 23.54
C SER A 334 15.05 11.85 23.97
N GLY A 335 14.65 12.07 25.23
CA GLY A 335 14.51 13.43 25.79
C GLY A 335 15.85 14.16 25.99
N LYS A 336 16.96 13.42 26.10
CA LYS A 336 18.33 13.99 26.11
C LYS A 336 18.85 14.27 24.70
N ARG A 337 18.28 13.67 23.63
CA ARG A 337 18.69 13.85 22.23
C ARG A 337 18.24 15.19 21.64
N LEU A 338 17.13 15.80 22.07
CA LEU A 338 16.66 17.09 21.51
C LEU A 338 17.63 18.27 21.72
N TRP A 339 18.40 18.23 22.81
CA TRP A 339 19.27 19.35 23.23
C TRP A 339 20.75 18.97 23.37
N LYS A 340 21.11 17.70 23.19
CA LYS A 340 22.52 17.27 23.11
C LYS A 340 22.88 16.96 21.67
N ILE A 341 23.64 17.87 21.07
CA ILE A 341 24.34 17.61 19.82
C ILE A 341 25.23 16.39 20.04
N PRO A 342 25.10 15.32 19.24
CA PRO A 342 25.94 14.14 19.38
C PRO A 342 27.38 14.50 18.96
N ARG A 343 28.26 14.74 19.94
CA ARG A 343 29.66 15.14 19.71
C ARG A 343 30.59 13.96 19.42
N ASP A 344 30.19 12.75 19.80
CA ASP A 344 30.98 11.51 19.67
C ASP A 344 30.48 10.59 18.54
N ALA A 345 29.64 11.10 17.64
CA ALA A 345 28.94 10.34 16.60
C ALA A 345 29.56 10.51 15.20
N SER A 346 29.30 9.53 14.33
CA SER A 346 29.66 9.63 12.90
C SER A 346 28.97 10.82 12.24
N ALA A 347 29.63 11.47 11.27
CA ALA A 347 29.09 12.65 10.57
C ALA A 347 27.66 12.44 10.03
N ILE A 348 27.34 11.21 9.61
CA ILE A 348 26.00 10.83 9.11
C ILE A 348 24.93 10.94 10.21
N GLN A 349 25.25 10.57 11.45
CA GLN A 349 24.31 10.67 12.57
C GLN A 349 24.05 12.12 12.97
N THR A 350 25.07 12.98 12.89
CA THR A 350 24.91 14.42 13.15
C THR A 350 24.03 15.09 12.09
N ILE A 351 24.19 14.71 10.81
CA ILE A 351 23.33 15.19 9.71
C ILE A 351 21.90 14.72 9.91
N TRP A 352 21.69 13.43 10.19
CA TRP A 352 20.36 12.87 10.46
C TRP A 352 19.67 13.56 11.65
N TRP A 353 20.43 13.87 12.69
CA TRP A 353 19.94 14.60 13.85
C TRP A 353 19.44 15.99 13.45
N PHE A 354 20.21 16.75 12.67
CA PHE A 354 19.80 18.09 12.22
C PHE A 354 18.56 18.04 11.32
N TYR A 355 18.51 17.06 10.41
CA TYR A 355 17.36 16.83 9.53
C TYR A 355 16.08 16.49 10.30
N SER A 356 16.17 15.61 11.29
CA SER A 356 15.03 15.14 12.09
C SER A 356 14.68 16.08 13.24
N TRP A 357 15.53 17.06 13.56
CA TRP A 357 15.36 17.94 14.71
C TRP A 357 14.03 18.73 14.69
N PRO A 358 13.60 19.36 13.58
CA PRO A 358 12.36 20.11 13.58
C PRO A 358 11.14 19.20 13.74
N ILE A 359 11.19 17.99 13.18
CA ILE A 359 10.15 16.95 13.36
C ILE A 359 10.04 16.62 14.84
N ASN A 360 11.17 16.25 15.46
CA ASN A 360 11.22 15.87 16.87
C ASN A 360 10.80 17.03 17.79
N PHE A 361 11.10 18.27 17.41
CA PHE A 361 10.67 19.46 18.14
C PHE A 361 9.14 19.63 18.08
N ILE A 362 8.53 19.53 16.89
CA ILE A 362 7.07 19.58 16.71
C ILE A 362 6.41 18.45 17.52
N LEU A 363 6.91 17.22 17.41
CA LEU A 363 6.36 16.07 18.13
C LEU A 363 6.52 16.20 19.64
N SER A 364 7.62 16.77 20.13
CA SER A 364 7.81 17.04 21.55
C SER A 364 6.82 18.06 22.10
N ILE A 365 6.27 18.95 21.28
CA ILE A 365 5.28 19.95 21.68
C ILE A 365 3.86 19.39 21.53
N CYS A 366 3.58 18.74 20.40
CA CYS A 366 2.23 18.29 20.05
C CYS A 366 1.82 17.00 20.77
N VAL A 367 2.76 16.09 21.04
CA VAL A 367 2.44 14.73 21.47
C VAL A 367 3.09 14.40 22.82
N PRO A 368 2.30 14.13 23.88
CA PRO A 368 2.84 13.64 25.13
C PRO A 368 3.43 12.24 24.91
N ASN A 369 4.68 12.03 25.31
CA ASN A 369 5.36 10.76 25.07
C ASN A 369 4.66 9.60 25.83
N PRO A 370 4.12 8.60 25.11
CA PRO A 370 3.34 7.51 25.71
C PRO A 370 4.19 6.62 26.62
N ARG A 371 5.49 6.52 26.33
CA ARG A 371 6.41 5.68 27.09
C ARG A 371 6.88 6.31 28.40
N THR A 372 6.84 7.65 28.52
CA THR A 372 7.24 8.37 29.74
C THR A 372 6.07 8.57 30.70
N HIS A 373 4.88 8.76 30.16
CA HIS A 373 3.67 8.89 30.97
C HIS A 373 2.57 7.97 30.44
N ALA A 374 2.62 6.70 30.86
CA ALA A 374 1.68 5.65 30.48
C ALA A 374 0.20 5.97 30.80
N ARG A 375 -0.10 7.04 31.55
CA ARG A 375 -1.48 7.50 31.80
C ARG A 375 -2.06 8.36 30.67
N PHE A 376 -1.21 9.00 29.86
CA PHE A 376 -1.64 9.89 28.77
C PHE A 376 -1.74 9.19 27.41
N TYR A 377 -1.57 7.87 27.35
CA TYR A 377 -1.66 7.09 26.12
C TYR A 377 -2.94 7.36 25.28
N PRO A 378 -4.15 7.62 25.85
CA PRO A 378 -5.33 7.88 25.02
C PRO A 378 -5.23 9.23 24.30
N ILE A 379 -4.61 10.22 24.95
CA ILE A 379 -4.38 11.55 24.37
C ILE A 379 -3.30 11.45 23.29
N THR A 380 -2.21 10.72 23.57
CA THR A 380 -1.19 10.43 22.58
C THR A 380 -1.80 9.76 21.34
N PHE A 381 -2.63 8.74 21.55
CA PHE A 381 -3.32 8.02 20.47
C PHE A 381 -4.17 8.96 19.61
N LEU A 382 -5.02 9.79 20.22
CA LEU A 382 -5.86 10.73 19.49
C LEU A 382 -5.05 11.80 18.73
N MET A 383 -3.99 12.33 19.35
CA MET A 383 -3.11 13.31 18.70
C MET A 383 -2.34 12.71 17.52
N CYS A 384 -1.91 11.44 17.63
CA CYS A 384 -1.28 10.74 16.52
C CYS A 384 -2.25 10.58 15.34
N ILE A 385 -3.51 10.22 15.58
CA ILE A 385 -4.53 10.10 14.51
C ILE A 385 -4.67 11.44 13.76
N ILE A 386 -4.76 12.56 14.48
CA ILE A 386 -4.86 13.89 13.88
C ILE A 386 -3.60 14.23 13.07
N LEU A 387 -2.40 13.97 13.62
CA LEU A 387 -1.14 14.25 12.94
C LEU A 387 -0.91 13.37 11.71
N ILE A 388 -1.27 12.08 11.78
CA ILE A 388 -1.21 11.16 10.63
C ILE A 388 -2.15 11.66 9.54
N GLY A 389 -3.40 12.05 9.86
CA GLY A 389 -4.34 12.58 8.88
C GLY A 389 -3.86 13.89 8.24
N ALA A 390 -3.39 14.85 9.06
CA ALA A 390 -2.86 16.13 8.58
C ALA A 390 -1.60 15.95 7.72
N ASN A 391 -0.72 15.02 8.08
CA ASN A 391 0.47 14.73 7.28
C ASN A 391 0.11 13.99 5.98
N SER A 392 -0.83 13.06 6.02
CA SER A 392 -1.31 12.35 4.82
C SER A 392 -1.90 13.33 3.80
N TYR A 393 -2.56 14.40 4.27
CA TYR A 393 -3.01 15.51 3.43
C TYR A 393 -1.84 16.23 2.74
N MET A 394 -0.79 16.57 3.50
CA MET A 394 0.40 17.23 2.93
C MET A 394 1.14 16.34 1.93
N ILE A 395 1.28 15.04 2.21
CA ILE A 395 1.87 14.06 1.30
C ILE A 395 1.06 13.99 0.00
N TYR A 396 -0.26 13.84 0.11
CA TYR A 396 -1.16 13.78 -1.04
C TYR A 396 -1.01 15.06 -1.89
N PHE A 397 -1.06 16.24 -1.27
CA PHE A 397 -0.95 17.51 -1.97
C PHE A 397 0.38 17.65 -2.73
N MET A 398 1.52 17.37 -2.08
CA MET A 398 2.83 17.46 -2.73
C MET A 398 2.96 16.47 -3.89
N ILE A 399 2.44 15.25 -3.73
CA ILE A 399 2.49 14.23 -4.78
C ILE A 399 1.59 14.57 -5.96
N SER A 400 0.43 15.19 -5.71
CA SER A 400 -0.48 15.67 -6.76
C SER A 400 0.17 16.77 -7.60
N ILE A 401 0.89 17.70 -6.97
CA ILE A 401 1.68 18.72 -7.68
C ILE A 401 2.78 18.06 -8.54
N ILE A 402 3.46 17.04 -8.00
CA ILE A 402 4.49 16.30 -8.75
C ILE A 402 3.87 15.58 -9.96
N GLY A 403 2.78 14.84 -9.74
CA GLY A 403 2.05 14.13 -10.80
C GLY A 403 1.59 15.07 -11.90
N HIS A 404 0.91 16.16 -11.54
CA HIS A 404 0.46 17.19 -12.49
C HIS A 404 1.61 17.83 -13.27
N THR A 405 2.75 18.11 -12.61
CA THR A 405 3.92 18.73 -13.27
C THR A 405 4.55 17.82 -14.32
N PHE A 406 4.63 16.51 -14.05
CA PHE A 406 5.13 15.52 -15.01
C PHE A 406 4.03 14.91 -15.88
N SER A 407 2.78 15.37 -15.72
CA SER A 407 1.57 14.80 -16.33
C SER A 407 1.43 13.29 -16.13
N ILE A 408 1.94 12.75 -15.02
CA ILE A 408 1.79 11.32 -14.66
C ILE A 408 0.42 11.13 -14.02
N PRO A 409 -0.38 10.11 -14.43
CA PRO A 409 -1.67 9.81 -13.81
C PRO A 409 -1.57 9.66 -12.28
N GLU A 410 -2.56 10.18 -11.56
CA GLU A 410 -2.55 10.14 -10.10
C GLU A 410 -2.62 8.71 -9.54
N SER A 411 -3.27 7.79 -10.26
CA SER A 411 -3.29 6.36 -9.99
C SER A 411 -1.87 5.76 -9.97
N VAL A 412 -1.00 6.11 -10.94
CA VAL A 412 0.41 5.69 -10.98
C VAL A 412 1.20 6.29 -9.82
N MET A 413 0.98 7.58 -9.52
CA MET A 413 1.65 8.24 -8.40
C MET A 413 1.27 7.61 -7.06
N GLY A 414 0.01 7.24 -6.90
CA GLY A 414 -0.49 6.45 -5.77
C GLY A 414 0.18 5.08 -5.68
N LEU A 415 0.09 4.31 -6.76
CA LEU A 415 0.65 2.95 -6.90
C LEU A 415 2.14 2.86 -6.59
N THR A 416 2.91 3.91 -6.87
CA THR A 416 4.36 3.90 -6.77
C THR A 416 4.86 4.71 -5.58
N PHE A 417 4.79 6.04 -5.66
CA PHE A 417 5.41 6.94 -4.70
C PHE A 417 4.69 6.93 -3.35
N VAL A 418 3.36 6.99 -3.35
CA VAL A 418 2.60 6.99 -2.09
C VAL A 418 2.71 5.64 -1.41
N ALA A 419 2.47 4.56 -2.14
CA ALA A 419 2.58 3.19 -1.66
C ALA A 419 3.98 2.90 -1.06
N ALA A 420 5.05 3.15 -1.82
CA ALA A 420 6.40 2.85 -1.36
C ALA A 420 6.82 3.70 -0.15
N GLY A 421 6.40 4.98 -0.10
CA GLY A 421 6.66 5.85 1.04
C GLY A 421 5.87 5.47 2.29
N GLY A 422 4.59 5.11 2.11
CA GLY A 422 3.69 4.69 3.20
C GLY A 422 4.09 3.37 3.85
N CYS A 423 4.57 2.39 3.07
CA CYS A 423 4.99 1.08 3.58
C CYS A 423 6.46 1.03 4.04
N LEU A 424 7.23 2.11 3.89
CA LEU A 424 8.63 2.14 4.32
C LEU A 424 8.82 1.83 5.83
N PRO A 425 8.01 2.38 6.76
CA PRO A 425 8.11 2.06 8.19
C PRO A 425 7.87 0.56 8.45
N GLU A 426 6.88 -0.03 7.78
CA GLU A 426 6.57 -1.46 7.89
C GLU A 426 7.75 -2.33 7.41
N ALA A 427 8.36 -1.97 6.27
CA ALA A 427 9.54 -2.66 5.76
C ALA A 427 10.73 -2.57 6.73
N ILE A 428 10.98 -1.39 7.31
CA ILE A 428 12.05 -1.18 8.29
C ILE A 428 11.79 -2.01 9.55
N SER A 429 10.57 -1.97 10.08
CA SER A 429 10.16 -2.75 11.24
C SER A 429 10.34 -4.26 10.99
N CYS A 430 9.91 -4.77 9.83
CA CYS A 430 10.11 -6.17 9.46
C CYS A 430 11.60 -6.54 9.38
N ILE A 431 12.45 -5.67 8.82
CA ILE A 431 13.90 -5.89 8.76
C ILE A 431 14.50 -5.96 10.17
N ILE A 432 14.06 -5.10 11.08
CA ILE A 432 14.51 -5.10 12.48
C ILE A 432 14.10 -6.41 13.16
N THR A 433 12.84 -6.83 13.07
CA THR A 433 12.33 -8.07 13.68
C THR A 433 13.07 -9.31 13.17
N ILE A 434 13.39 -9.36 11.88
CA ILE A 434 14.20 -10.43 11.28
C ILE A 434 15.62 -10.47 11.84
N ARG A 435 16.22 -9.29 12.05
CA ARG A 435 17.56 -9.20 12.64
C ARG A 435 17.58 -9.60 14.11
N SER A 436 16.47 -9.42 14.81
CA SER A 436 16.25 -9.86 16.19
C SER A 436 16.01 -11.37 16.33
N GLY A 437 15.79 -12.08 15.22
CA GLY A 437 15.61 -13.54 15.21
C GLY A 437 14.15 -14.01 15.15
N GLU A 438 13.19 -13.08 15.17
CA GLU A 438 11.74 -13.34 15.17
C GLU A 438 11.13 -13.21 13.76
N GLY A 439 11.91 -13.57 12.74
CA GLY A 439 11.66 -13.12 11.37
C GLY A 439 10.40 -13.67 10.69
N GLY A 440 9.89 -14.83 11.11
CA GLY A 440 8.64 -15.40 10.58
C GLY A 440 7.43 -14.53 10.90
N MET A 441 7.43 -13.87 12.07
CA MET A 441 6.32 -13.01 12.51
C MET A 441 6.24 -11.71 11.70
N GLY A 442 7.38 -11.14 11.29
CA GLY A 442 7.42 -9.88 10.54
C GLY A 442 6.74 -9.97 9.17
N VAL A 443 6.99 -11.06 8.43
CA VAL A 443 6.40 -11.26 7.09
C VAL A 443 4.90 -11.61 7.19
N SER A 444 4.51 -12.42 8.19
CA SER A 444 3.09 -12.74 8.42
C SER A 444 2.28 -11.49 8.78
N ASN A 445 2.85 -10.58 9.59
CA ASN A 445 2.20 -9.33 9.96
C ASN A 445 1.93 -8.43 8.74
N ALA A 446 2.88 -8.33 7.81
CA ALA A 446 2.72 -7.56 6.57
C ALA A 446 1.60 -8.12 5.68
N LEU A 447 1.43 -9.44 5.60
CA LEU A 447 0.34 -10.06 4.83
C LEU A 447 -1.03 -9.84 5.48
N GLY A 448 -1.11 -9.86 6.81
CA GLY A 448 -2.34 -9.53 7.55
C GLY A 448 -2.79 -8.09 7.33
N ALA A 449 -1.84 -7.15 7.25
CA ALA A 449 -2.11 -5.74 6.96
C ALA A 449 -2.76 -5.54 5.57
N ASN A 450 -2.41 -6.35 4.57
CA ASN A 450 -3.01 -6.25 3.22
C ASN A 450 -4.53 -6.50 3.21
N SER A 451 -5.01 -7.43 4.04
CA SER A 451 -6.45 -7.69 4.17
C SER A 451 -7.16 -6.51 4.84
N LEU A 452 -6.52 -5.87 5.84
CA LEU A 452 -7.05 -4.66 6.47
C LEU A 452 -7.02 -3.48 5.50
N ALA A 453 -6.00 -3.33 4.66
CA ALA A 453 -5.94 -2.26 3.67
C ALA A 453 -7.14 -2.30 2.71
N ILE A 454 -7.54 -3.47 2.22
CA ILE A 454 -8.75 -3.59 1.37
C ILE A 454 -10.01 -3.27 2.19
N LEU A 455 -10.20 -3.95 3.32
CA LEU A 455 -11.48 -3.93 4.02
C LEU A 455 -11.71 -2.63 4.80
N LEU A 456 -10.67 -2.12 5.45
CA LEU A 456 -10.70 -0.88 6.23
C LEU A 456 -10.39 0.34 5.36
N SER A 457 -9.27 0.35 4.63
CA SER A 457 -8.84 1.56 3.92
C SER A 457 -9.68 1.87 2.70
N LEU A 458 -10.13 0.88 1.93
CA LEU A 458 -11.08 1.10 0.81
C LEU A 458 -12.53 0.97 1.25
N GLY A 459 -12.88 -0.14 1.90
CA GLY A 459 -14.27 -0.48 2.22
C GLY A 459 -14.98 0.53 3.12
N LEU A 460 -14.32 1.03 4.17
CA LEU A 460 -14.95 1.96 5.12
C LEU A 460 -15.22 3.34 4.50
N PRO A 461 -14.26 4.03 3.84
CA PRO A 461 -14.53 5.31 3.19
C PRO A 461 -15.60 5.23 2.11
N TRP A 462 -15.58 4.18 1.27
CA TRP A 462 -16.59 3.99 0.22
C TRP A 462 -17.99 3.79 0.80
N PHE A 463 -18.11 2.98 1.86
CA PHE A 463 -19.38 2.78 2.55
C PHE A 463 -19.92 4.09 3.16
N ILE A 464 -19.06 4.87 3.83
CA ILE A 464 -19.45 6.14 4.44
C ILE A 464 -19.91 7.12 3.36
N ARG A 465 -19.13 7.30 2.28
CA ARG A 465 -19.48 8.21 1.17
C ARG A 465 -20.81 7.82 0.54
N ASN A 466 -20.97 6.57 0.13
CA ASN A 466 -22.19 6.09 -0.50
C ASN A 466 -23.40 6.19 0.45
N THR A 467 -23.20 5.99 1.76
CA THR A 467 -24.29 6.14 2.74
C THR A 467 -24.72 7.60 2.90
N VAL A 468 -23.76 8.53 2.94
CA VAL A 468 -24.02 9.97 3.03
C VAL A 468 -24.73 10.47 1.76
N GLU A 469 -24.21 10.13 0.58
CA GLU A 469 -24.80 10.51 -0.71
C GLU A 469 -26.21 9.93 -0.90
N ARG A 470 -26.42 8.67 -0.50
CA ARG A 470 -27.74 8.03 -0.49
C ARG A 470 -28.73 8.75 0.43
N HIS A 471 -28.28 9.20 1.61
CA HIS A 471 -29.13 9.96 2.53
C HIS A 471 -29.50 11.34 1.97
N LEU A 472 -28.60 11.96 1.20
CA LEU A 472 -28.81 13.23 0.51
C LEU A 472 -29.68 13.11 -0.77
N GLY A 473 -30.04 11.89 -1.18
CA GLY A 473 -30.84 11.64 -2.38
C GLY A 473 -30.05 11.79 -3.69
N LEU A 474 -28.72 11.81 -3.62
CA LEU A 474 -27.82 11.80 -4.77
C LEU A 474 -27.62 10.36 -5.27
N ALA A 475 -27.20 10.20 -6.53
CA ALA A 475 -26.74 8.91 -7.03
C ALA A 475 -25.51 8.47 -6.22
N ALA A 476 -25.66 7.40 -5.43
CA ALA A 476 -24.63 6.91 -4.51
C ALA A 476 -23.73 5.88 -5.21
N SER A 477 -22.88 6.40 -6.10
CA SER A 477 -22.00 5.62 -6.96
C SER A 477 -20.62 6.29 -7.02
N ILE A 478 -19.57 5.54 -6.70
CA ILE A 478 -18.19 5.98 -6.86
C ILE A 478 -17.69 5.44 -8.19
N ASN A 479 -17.46 6.34 -9.15
CA ASN A 479 -16.90 5.97 -10.45
C ASN A 479 -15.38 5.90 -10.37
N ILE A 480 -14.81 4.85 -10.96
CA ILE A 480 -13.38 4.66 -11.14
C ILE A 480 -13.06 5.13 -12.56
N HIS A 481 -12.16 6.09 -12.69
CA HIS A 481 -11.82 6.69 -13.99
C HIS A 481 -10.69 5.94 -14.71
N SER A 482 -9.96 5.11 -13.99
CA SER A 482 -8.75 4.43 -14.48
C SER A 482 -9.04 3.02 -15.00
N TYR A 483 -8.96 2.85 -16.32
CA TYR A 483 -9.17 1.56 -17.01
C TYR A 483 -8.13 0.49 -16.65
N GLY A 484 -6.89 0.91 -16.36
CA GLY A 484 -5.80 -0.01 -16.02
C GLY A 484 -5.97 -0.71 -14.67
N ILE A 485 -6.73 -0.11 -13.75
CA ILE A 485 -6.79 -0.55 -12.36
C ILE A 485 -7.34 -1.98 -12.23
N GLU A 486 -8.38 -2.35 -12.98
CA GLU A 486 -8.96 -3.70 -12.96
C GLU A 486 -7.90 -4.78 -13.24
N ILE A 487 -7.10 -4.56 -14.29
CA ILE A 487 -6.03 -5.47 -14.71
C ILE A 487 -4.92 -5.50 -13.65
N THR A 488 -4.59 -4.36 -13.04
CA THR A 488 -3.60 -4.33 -11.95
C THR A 488 -4.07 -5.09 -10.71
N ILE A 489 -5.36 -5.01 -10.33
CA ILE A 489 -5.93 -5.76 -9.20
C ILE A 489 -5.88 -7.27 -9.49
N VAL A 490 -6.24 -7.70 -10.71
CA VAL A 490 -6.13 -9.11 -11.11
C VAL A 490 -4.68 -9.60 -11.04
N SER A 491 -3.73 -8.75 -11.40
CA SER A 491 -2.30 -9.07 -11.32
C SER A 491 -1.80 -9.29 -9.88
N LEU A 492 -2.44 -8.71 -8.86
CA LEU A 492 -2.12 -8.98 -7.45
C LEU A 492 -2.41 -10.42 -7.05
N LEU A 493 -3.49 -11.01 -7.56
CA LEU A 493 -3.80 -12.42 -7.30
C LEU A 493 -2.69 -13.33 -7.85
N LEU A 494 -2.14 -12.97 -9.03
CA LEU A 494 -0.99 -13.65 -9.60
C LEU A 494 0.27 -13.43 -8.74
N ALA A 495 0.51 -12.22 -8.23
CA ALA A 495 1.65 -11.90 -7.37
C ALA A 495 1.65 -12.74 -6.08
N VAL A 496 0.49 -12.95 -5.45
CA VAL A 496 0.35 -13.83 -4.27
C VAL A 496 0.65 -15.29 -4.62
N GLY A 497 0.14 -15.77 -5.76
CA GLY A 497 0.45 -17.12 -6.25
C GLY A 497 1.95 -17.33 -6.49
N VAL A 498 2.61 -16.34 -7.11
CA VAL A 498 4.05 -16.37 -7.36
C VAL A 498 4.85 -16.33 -6.06
N LEU A 499 4.47 -15.48 -5.10
CA LEU A 499 5.08 -15.46 -3.76
C LEU A 499 5.09 -16.86 -3.13
N PHE A 500 3.93 -17.52 -3.14
CA PHE A 500 3.77 -18.85 -2.56
C PHE A 500 4.65 -19.90 -3.24
N VAL A 501 4.71 -19.89 -4.58
CA VAL A 501 5.57 -20.78 -5.35
C VAL A 501 7.04 -20.54 -5.00
N VAL A 502 7.49 -19.28 -4.93
CA VAL A 502 8.88 -18.94 -4.62
C VAL A 502 9.25 -19.35 -3.19
N ILE A 503 8.37 -19.15 -2.20
CA ILE A 503 8.59 -19.58 -0.82
C ILE A 503 8.60 -21.11 -0.72
N ALA A 504 7.71 -21.80 -1.43
CA ALA A 504 7.64 -23.27 -1.44
C ALA A 504 8.91 -23.88 -2.07
N LEU A 505 9.41 -23.31 -3.17
CA LEU A 505 10.69 -23.68 -3.78
C LEU A 505 11.88 -23.37 -2.85
N GLY A 506 11.76 -22.32 -2.05
CA GLY A 506 12.69 -21.97 -0.97
C GLY A 506 12.62 -22.90 0.24
N HIS A 507 11.76 -23.93 0.23
CA HIS A 507 11.51 -24.83 1.37
C HIS A 507 11.13 -24.08 2.66
N TYR A 508 10.37 -22.99 2.56
CA TYR A 508 9.99 -22.12 3.69
C TYR A 508 11.18 -21.46 4.41
N GLU A 509 12.34 -21.40 3.76
CA GLU A 509 13.52 -20.69 4.25
C GLU A 509 13.77 -19.42 3.44
N LEU A 510 13.63 -18.26 4.07
CA LEU A 510 13.98 -16.96 3.48
C LEU A 510 15.51 -16.83 3.44
N LYS A 511 16.08 -17.25 2.30
CA LYS A 511 17.51 -17.06 1.96
C LYS A 511 17.68 -15.78 1.15
N ARG A 512 18.90 -15.24 1.12
CA ARG A 512 19.21 -14.06 0.28
C ARG A 512 18.88 -14.29 -1.20
N ASN A 513 19.07 -15.49 -1.72
CA ASN A 513 18.74 -15.84 -3.11
C ASN A 513 17.23 -15.76 -3.37
N VAL A 514 16.42 -16.22 -2.42
CA VAL A 514 14.95 -16.08 -2.46
C VAL A 514 14.58 -14.60 -2.42
N GLY A 515 15.27 -13.80 -1.59
CA GLY A 515 15.13 -12.35 -1.54
C GLY A 515 15.41 -11.64 -2.87
N PHE A 516 16.52 -11.96 -3.53
CA PHE A 516 16.84 -11.42 -4.86
C PHE A 516 15.77 -11.79 -5.90
N CYS A 517 15.30 -13.04 -5.87
CA CYS A 517 14.24 -13.50 -6.76
C CYS A 517 12.93 -12.73 -6.54
N LEU A 518 12.49 -12.62 -5.28
CA LEU A 518 11.28 -11.85 -4.91
C LEU A 518 11.41 -10.37 -5.27
N PHE A 519 12.58 -9.76 -5.08
CA PHE A 519 12.82 -8.37 -5.47
C PHE A 519 12.73 -8.16 -6.98
N ALA A 520 13.32 -9.06 -7.76
CA ALA A 520 13.24 -9.01 -9.23
C ALA A 520 11.79 -9.18 -9.71
N ILE A 521 11.05 -10.11 -9.11
CA ILE A 521 9.62 -10.33 -9.41
C ILE A 521 8.81 -9.08 -9.06
N TYR A 522 9.04 -8.48 -7.89
CA TYR A 522 8.40 -7.22 -7.51
C TYR A 522 8.63 -6.13 -8.55
N LEU A 523 9.87 -5.94 -9.02
CA LEU A 523 10.20 -4.96 -10.06
C LEU A 523 9.47 -5.24 -11.38
N VAL A 524 9.29 -6.50 -11.75
CA VAL A 524 8.51 -6.88 -12.95
C VAL A 524 7.04 -6.52 -12.77
N PHE A 525 6.43 -6.86 -11.64
CA PHE A 525 5.02 -6.57 -11.38
C PHE A 525 4.72 -5.07 -11.29
N ILE A 526 5.55 -4.29 -10.58
CA ILE A 526 5.33 -2.84 -10.49
C ILE A 526 5.53 -2.17 -11.85
N THR A 527 6.51 -2.60 -12.63
CA THR A 527 6.70 -2.09 -14.00
C THR A 527 5.51 -2.44 -14.89
N PHE A 528 5.00 -3.67 -14.80
CA PHE A 528 3.79 -4.08 -15.52
C PHE A 528 2.59 -3.21 -15.12
N ALA A 529 2.37 -3.00 -13.82
CA ALA A 529 1.26 -2.20 -13.34
C ALA A 529 1.35 -0.72 -13.78
N ILE A 530 2.55 -0.13 -13.76
CA ILE A 530 2.78 1.22 -14.31
C ILE A 530 2.47 1.24 -15.81
N LEU A 531 2.95 0.27 -16.58
CA LEU A 531 2.73 0.25 -18.03
C LEU A 531 1.27 0.03 -18.43
N VAL A 532 0.53 -0.76 -17.65
CA VAL A 532 -0.92 -0.94 -17.82
C VAL A 532 -1.66 0.38 -17.56
N GLU A 533 -1.32 1.05 -16.46
CA GLU A 533 -1.98 2.29 -16.07
C GLU A 533 -1.63 3.49 -16.98
N MET A 534 -0.45 3.43 -17.60
CA MET A 534 -0.04 4.37 -18.65
C MET A 534 -0.61 3.99 -20.03
N ASP A 535 -1.56 3.05 -20.09
CA ASP A 535 -2.24 2.54 -21.29
C ASP A 535 -1.29 2.04 -22.40
N VAL A 536 -0.08 1.60 -22.04
CA VAL A 536 0.93 1.14 -23.01
C VAL A 536 0.59 -0.25 -23.55
N PHE A 537 0.07 -1.14 -22.69
CA PHE A 537 -0.26 -2.52 -23.07
C PHE A 537 -1.71 -2.72 -23.53
N PHE A 538 -2.65 -1.99 -22.93
CA PHE A 538 -4.07 -2.13 -23.18
C PHE A 538 -4.67 -0.74 -23.40
N PRO A 539 -4.61 -0.19 -24.63
CA PRO A 539 -5.22 1.11 -24.90
C PRO A 539 -6.72 1.04 -24.66
N SER A 540 -7.25 1.98 -23.88
CA SER A 540 -8.67 2.06 -23.46
C SER A 540 -9.69 2.29 -24.59
N GLY A 541 -9.30 2.16 -25.86
CA GLY A 541 -10.14 2.54 -27.00
C GLY A 541 -10.45 4.04 -27.04
N ASN A 542 -11.59 4.42 -27.62
CA ASN A 542 -12.01 5.80 -27.84
C ASN A 542 -12.72 6.46 -26.65
N THR A 543 -12.72 5.85 -25.47
CA THR A 543 -13.35 6.39 -24.27
C THR A 543 -12.30 7.07 -23.39
N CYS A 544 -12.38 8.40 -23.31
CA CYS A 544 -12.16 9.08 -22.03
C CYS A 544 -13.41 8.83 -21.16
#